data_AF-A0A971HQ20-F1
#
_entry.id   AF-A0A971HQ20-F1
#
_cell.length_a   1.000
_cell.length_b   1.000
_cell.length_c   1.000
_cell.angle_alpha   90.00
_cell.angle_beta   90.00
_cell.angle_gamma   90.00
#
_symmetry.space_group_name_H-M   'P 1'
#
loop_
_entity.id
_entity.type
_entity.pdbx_description
1 polymer ?
#
loop_
_entity_poly.entity_id
_entity_poly.type
_entity_poly.pdbx_seq_one_letter_code
_entity_poly.pdbx_strand_id
1 'polypeptide(L)'
;MASYIKSDGKTVLLGVICMLVSSVAHVFPGLIVDFKVFAASLFVSGLTVGLNNVKFVTMFQKIVPQEVKGSFFARMQAIISFTFPIAYLSFGFLSDVIKTPHLCLIQSVGIFFTALWFARLIKKESVIAAELV
;
A
#
# COMPACT_ATOMS: atom_id res chain seq x y z
N MET A 1 -17.38 6.61 25.76
CA MET A 1 -17.10 5.95 24.47
C MET A 1 -16.13 6.79 23.62
N ALA A 2 -14.95 7.15 24.16
CA ALA A 2 -14.04 8.13 23.52
C ALA A 2 -12.56 7.87 23.86
N SER A 3 -12.14 6.60 23.91
CA SER A 3 -10.76 6.26 24.31
C SER A 3 -10.18 5.04 23.60
N TYR A 4 -10.67 4.70 22.40
CA TYR A 4 -10.10 3.59 21.65
C TYR A 4 -9.73 4.03 20.25
N ILE A 5 -8.42 4.24 20.12
CA ILE A 5 -7.53 3.96 18.99
C ILE A 5 -6.58 5.16 18.91
N LYS A 6 -5.59 5.16 19.81
CA LYS A 6 -4.30 5.75 19.50
C LYS A 6 -3.72 4.84 18.41
N SER A 7 -4.21 4.99 17.17
CA SER A 7 -3.56 4.40 16.01
C SER A 7 -2.14 4.88 16.13
N ASP A 8 -1.22 3.94 16.31
CA ASP A 8 0.18 4.21 16.50
C ASP A 8 0.63 4.95 15.23
N GLY A 9 0.58 6.28 15.24
CA GLY A 9 0.75 7.10 14.04
C GLY A 9 2.08 6.82 13.33
N LYS A 10 3.05 6.26 14.07
CA LYS A 10 4.31 5.76 13.55
C LYS A 10 4.13 4.54 12.63
N THR A 11 3.19 3.65 12.90
CA THR A 11 2.86 2.49 12.06
C THR A 11 2.26 2.91 10.72
N VAL A 12 1.34 3.88 10.72
CA VAL A 12 0.72 4.39 9.49
C VAL A 12 1.72 5.26 8.71
N LEU A 13 2.53 6.06 9.41
CA LEU A 13 3.62 6.84 8.79
C LEU A 13 4.67 5.93 8.14
N LEU A 14 5.04 4.83 8.80
CA LEU A 14 5.95 3.84 8.22
C LEU A 14 5.35 3.22 6.96
N GLY A 15 4.04 2.94 6.94
CA GLY A 15 3.33 2.47 5.75
C GLY A 15 3.39 3.47 4.60
N VAL A 16 3.19 4.77 4.87
CA VAL A 16 3.34 5.85 3.89
C VAL A 16 4.78 5.95 3.38
N ILE A 17 5.77 5.86 4.26
CA ILE A 17 7.20 5.87 3.88
C ILE A 17 7.50 4.66 3.00
N CYS A 18 7.03 3.46 3.35
CA CYS A 18 7.19 2.26 2.53
C CYS A 18 6.55 2.44 1.15
N MET A 19 5.32 2.98 1.06
CA MET A 19 4.65 3.26 -0.21
C MET A 19 5.41 4.27 -1.08
N LEU A 20 5.97 5.32 -0.47
CA LEU A 20 6.80 6.29 -1.18
C LEU A 20 8.10 5.65 -1.70
N VAL A 21 8.76 4.82 -0.88
CA VAL A 21 9.95 4.08 -1.29
C VAL A 21 9.63 3.11 -2.43
N SER A 22 8.51 2.38 -2.38
CA SER A 22 8.07 1.51 -3.49
C SER A 22 7.78 2.33 -4.76
N SER A 23 7.16 3.50 -4.63
CA SER A 23 6.87 4.38 -5.76
C SER A 23 8.16 4.86 -6.43
N VAL A 24 9.14 5.31 -5.65
CA VAL A 24 10.43 5.76 -6.20
C VAL A 24 11.19 4.59 -6.84
N ALA A 25 11.16 3.41 -6.21
CA ALA A 25 11.79 2.21 -6.74
C ALA A 25 11.21 1.80 -8.12
N HIS A 26 9.91 1.96 -8.37
CA HIS A 26 9.31 1.67 -9.67
C HIS A 26 9.51 2.73 -10.75
N VAL A 27 9.99 3.94 -10.42
CA VAL A 27 10.37 4.96 -11.43
C VAL A 27 11.65 4.57 -12.17
N PHE A 28 12.62 3.98 -11.46
CA PHE A 28 13.90 3.53 -12.03
C PHE A 28 13.78 2.51 -13.18
N PRO A 29 12.98 1.42 -13.07
CA PRO A 29 12.79 0.49 -14.17
C PRO A 29 11.98 1.07 -15.34
N GLY A 30 11.29 2.19 -15.14
CA GLY A 30 10.64 2.95 -16.21
C GLY A 30 11.59 3.82 -17.02
N LEU A 31 12.76 4.18 -16.46
CA LEU A 31 13.73 5.09 -17.08
C LEU A 31 14.97 4.37 -17.63
N ILE A 32 15.41 3.29 -16.97
CA ILE A 32 16.60 2.51 -17.34
C ILE A 32 16.20 1.05 -17.48
N VAL A 33 16.22 0.53 -18.71
CA VAL A 33 15.92 -0.87 -19.02
C VAL A 33 17.18 -1.72 -18.81
N ASP A 34 17.55 -1.94 -17.55
CA ASP A 34 18.64 -2.83 -17.13
C ASP A 34 18.12 -3.90 -16.16
N PHE A 35 18.48 -5.16 -16.40
CA PHE A 35 18.05 -6.30 -15.60
C PHE A 35 18.41 -6.15 -14.11
N LYS A 36 19.57 -5.58 -13.79
CA LYS A 36 20.03 -5.37 -12.42
C LYS A 36 19.18 -4.31 -11.71
N VAL A 37 18.82 -3.24 -12.42
CA VAL A 37 17.95 -2.17 -11.91
C VAL A 37 16.54 -2.70 -11.68
N PHE A 38 16.03 -3.53 -12.60
CA PHE A 38 14.73 -4.17 -12.48
C PHE A 38 14.68 -5.13 -11.27
N ALA A 39 15.69 -5.98 -11.12
CA ALA A 39 15.80 -6.92 -10.00
C ALA A 39 15.91 -6.21 -8.64
N ALA A 40 16.73 -5.15 -8.54
CA ALA A 40 16.86 -4.35 -7.33
C ALA A 40 15.54 -3.65 -6.98
N SER A 41 14.84 -3.12 -7.98
CA SER A 41 13.55 -2.43 -7.78
C SER A 41 12.45 -3.39 -7.31
N LEU A 42 12.39 -4.59 -7.90
CA LEU A 42 11.49 -5.66 -7.46
C LEU A 42 11.80 -6.12 -6.03
N PHE A 43 13.08 -6.24 -5.68
CA PHE A 43 13.49 -6.61 -4.33
C PHE A 43 13.06 -5.58 -3.28
N VAL A 44 13.30 -4.29 -3.55
CA VAL A 44 12.88 -3.19 -2.67
C VAL A 44 11.36 -3.09 -2.58
N SER A 45 10.67 -3.24 -3.71
CA SER A 45 9.20 -3.25 -3.78
C SER A 45 8.63 -4.43 -2.96
N GLY A 46 9.18 -5.64 -3.10
CA GLY A 46 8.79 -6.80 -2.30
C GLY A 46 8.99 -6.60 -0.79
N LEU A 47 10.14 -6.05 -0.37
CA LEU A 47 10.42 -5.76 1.03
C LEU A 47 9.44 -4.75 1.62
N THR A 48 9.21 -3.65 0.91
CA THR A 48 8.32 -2.57 1.36
C THR A 48 6.86 -3.03 1.43
N VAL A 49 6.38 -3.78 0.44
CA VAL A 49 5.03 -4.36 0.44
C VAL A 49 4.88 -5.39 1.57
N GLY A 50 5.86 -6.25 1.79
CA GLY A 50 5.85 -7.24 2.87
C GLY A 50 5.79 -6.58 4.26
N LEU A 51 6.62 -5.58 4.50
CA LEU A 51 6.59 -4.80 5.74
C LEU A 51 5.24 -4.11 5.94
N ASN A 52 4.69 -3.52 4.88
CA ASN A 52 3.39 -2.85 4.93
C ASN A 52 2.27 -3.85 5.28
N ASN A 53 2.25 -5.02 4.65
CA ASN A 53 1.25 -6.05 4.90
C ASN A 53 1.24 -6.49 6.37
N VAL A 54 2.41 -6.85 6.93
CA VAL A 54 2.52 -7.29 8.32
C VAL A 54 2.07 -6.21 9.30
N LYS A 55 2.45 -4.94 9.05
CA LYS A 55 2.07 -3.81 9.91
C LYS A 55 0.57 -3.52 9.85
N PHE A 56 -0.03 -3.50 8.65
CA PHE A 56 -1.48 -3.32 8.49
C PHE A 56 -2.26 -4.46 9.14
N VAL A 57 -1.87 -5.71 8.93
CA VAL A 57 -2.51 -6.87 9.58
C VAL A 57 -2.42 -6.76 11.09
N THR A 58 -1.24 -6.40 11.63
CA THR A 58 -1.06 -6.20 13.08
C THR A 58 -1.95 -5.06 13.61
N MET A 59 -2.11 -3.97 12.85
CA MET A 59 -3.00 -2.86 13.19
C MET A 59 -4.46 -3.34 13.24
N PHE A 60 -4.93 -4.06 12.23
CA PHE A 60 -6.29 -4.62 12.22
C PHE A 60 -6.50 -5.63 13.34
N GLN A 61 -5.51 -6.48 13.65
CA GLN A 61 -5.58 -7.42 14.77
C GLN A 61 -5.71 -6.73 16.14
N LYS A 62 -5.16 -5.51 16.30
CA LYS A 62 -5.30 -4.70 17.51
C LYS A 62 -6.64 -3.98 17.61
N ILE A 63 -7.22 -3.60 16.48
CA ILE A 63 -8.48 -2.83 16.41
C ILE A 63 -9.71 -3.75 16.47
N VAL A 64 -9.64 -4.93 15.86
CA VAL A 64 -10.81 -5.81 15.69
C VAL A 64 -11.05 -6.66 16.97
N PRO A 65 -12.27 -6.68 17.52
CA PRO A 65 -12.63 -7.52 18.67
C PRO A 65 -12.44 -9.01 18.39
N GLN A 66 -11.98 -9.78 19.39
CA GLN A 66 -11.64 -11.20 19.24
C GLN A 66 -12.81 -12.04 18.69
N GLU A 67 -14.06 -11.72 19.04
CA GLU A 67 -15.23 -12.51 18.61
C GLU A 67 -15.47 -12.43 17.10
N VAL A 68 -15.06 -11.34 16.44
CA VAL A 68 -15.32 -11.10 15.01
C VAL A 68 -14.07 -11.14 14.13
N LYS A 69 -12.88 -11.37 14.71
CA LYS A 69 -11.60 -11.41 13.98
C LYS A 69 -11.63 -12.37 12.81
N GLY A 70 -12.10 -13.60 13.01
CA GLY A 70 -12.15 -14.62 11.96
C GLY A 70 -12.96 -14.20 10.75
N SER A 71 -14.17 -13.66 10.97
CA SER A 71 -15.05 -13.19 9.89
C SER A 71 -14.49 -11.96 9.18
N PHE A 72 -13.87 -11.03 9.92
CA PHE A 72 -13.25 -9.83 9.34
C PHE A 72 -12.07 -10.20 8.42
N PHE A 73 -11.14 -11.02 8.89
CA PHE A 73 -9.98 -11.43 8.08
C PHE A 73 -10.39 -12.29 6.88
N ALA A 74 -11.42 -13.14 7.02
CA ALA A 74 -11.97 -13.90 5.90
C ALA A 74 -12.55 -12.98 4.81
N ARG A 75 -13.34 -11.97 5.18
CA ARG A 75 -13.88 -10.99 4.22
C ARG A 75 -12.80 -10.15 3.57
N MET A 76 -11.82 -9.69 4.35
CA MET A 76 -10.67 -8.94 3.84
C MET A 76 -9.91 -9.77 2.81
N GLN A 77 -9.63 -11.04 3.11
CA GLN A 77 -8.96 -11.95 2.18
C GLN A 77 -9.80 -12.23 0.93
N ALA A 78 -11.12 -12.39 1.06
CA ALA A 78 -12.01 -12.59 -0.09
C ALA A 78 -11.98 -11.39 -1.05
N ILE A 79 -12.00 -10.17 -0.51
CA ILE A 79 -11.90 -8.94 -1.32
C ILE A 79 -10.54 -8.85 -2.01
N ILE A 80 -9.44 -9.14 -1.29
CA ILE A 80 -8.08 -9.16 -1.86
C ILE A 80 -7.98 -10.20 -2.98
N SER A 81 -8.42 -11.43 -2.72
CA SER A 81 -8.38 -12.53 -3.69
C SER A 81 -9.25 -12.27 -4.91
N PHE A 82 -10.34 -11.51 -4.79
CA PHE A 82 -11.17 -11.08 -5.92
C PHE A 82 -10.52 -9.94 -6.72
N THR A 83 -9.74 -9.08 -6.07
CA THR A 83 -9.03 -7.98 -6.72
C THR A 83 -7.88 -8.48 -7.60
N PHE A 84 -7.21 -9.58 -7.23
CA PHE A 84 -6.09 -10.13 -8.01
C PHE A 84 -6.47 -10.51 -9.46
N PRO A 85 -7.53 -11.31 -9.74
CA PRO A 85 -7.98 -11.60 -11.09
C PRO A 85 -8.28 -10.35 -11.92
N ILE A 86 -8.96 -9.36 -11.31
CA ILE A 86 -9.30 -8.10 -11.97
C ILE A 86 -8.03 -7.35 -12.34
N ALA A 87 -7.08 -7.25 -11.41
CA ALA A 87 -5.80 -6.62 -11.66
C ALA A 87 -5.05 -7.34 -12.78
N TYR A 88 -4.92 -8.67 -12.73
CA TYR A 88 -4.22 -9.43 -13.77
C TYR A 88 -4.88 -9.31 -15.14
N LEU A 89 -6.21 -9.30 -15.23
CA LEU A 89 -6.91 -9.09 -16.49
C LEU A 89 -6.66 -7.68 -17.04
N SER A 90 -6.73 -6.67 -16.17
CA SER A 90 -6.50 -5.27 -16.53
C SER A 90 -5.07 -5.02 -16.99
N PHE A 91 -4.08 -5.46 -16.20
CA PHE A 91 -2.66 -5.29 -16.49
C PHE A 91 -2.19 -6.20 -17.63
N GLY A 92 -2.77 -7.39 -17.76
CA GLY A 92 -2.52 -8.28 -18.90
C GLY A 92 -2.95 -7.63 -20.21
N PHE A 93 -4.19 -7.15 -20.28
CA PHE A 93 -4.68 -6.41 -21.45
C PHE A 93 -3.84 -5.16 -21.73
N LEU A 94 -3.49 -4.39 -20.69
CA LEU A 94 -2.69 -3.18 -20.85
C LEU A 94 -1.24 -3.49 -21.30
N SER A 95 -0.70 -4.66 -20.95
CA SER A 95 0.62 -5.12 -21.41
C SER A 95 0.67 -5.53 -22.88
N ASP A 96 -0.46 -5.87 -23.48
CA ASP A 96 -0.53 -6.14 -24.92
C ASP A 96 -0.50 -4.84 -25.74
N VAL A 97 -0.96 -3.72 -25.18
CA VAL A 97 -1.03 -2.41 -25.87
C VAL A 97 0.13 -1.47 -25.51
N ILE A 98 0.74 -1.64 -24.33
CA ILE A 98 1.72 -0.71 -23.75
C ILE A 98 3.01 -1.46 -23.38
N LYS A 99 4.17 -0.90 -23.79
CA LYS A 99 5.49 -1.42 -23.40
C LYS A 99 5.63 -1.46 -21.87
N THR A 100 6.15 -2.57 -21.34
CA THR A 100 6.39 -2.85 -19.91
C THR A 100 6.93 -1.67 -19.08
N PRO A 101 7.93 -0.86 -19.52
CA PRO A 101 8.39 0.30 -18.75
C PRO A 101 7.33 1.38 -18.52
N HIS A 102 6.38 1.57 -19.42
CA HIS A 102 5.29 2.54 -19.23
C HIS A 102 4.24 2.05 -18.23
N LEU A 103 4.01 0.73 -18.15
CA LEU A 103 3.18 0.15 -17.10
C LEU A 103 3.77 0.37 -15.72
N CYS A 104 5.09 0.23 -15.56
CA CYS A 104 5.79 0.53 -14.32
C CYS A 104 5.61 2.00 -13.89
N LEU A 105 5.63 2.94 -14.85
CA LEU A 105 5.37 4.36 -14.57
C LEU A 105 3.92 4.61 -14.14
N ILE A 106 2.94 4.04 -14.85
CA ILE A 106 1.51 4.15 -14.48
C ILE A 106 1.28 3.58 -13.08
N GLN A 107 1.89 2.42 -12.77
CA GLN A 107 1.80 1.80 -11.46
C GLN A 107 2.44 2.67 -10.37
N SER A 108 3.60 3.30 -10.66
CA SER A 108 4.27 4.23 -9.75
C SER A 108 3.39 5.42 -9.42
N VAL A 109 2.76 6.02 -10.44
CA VAL A 109 1.83 7.14 -10.26
C VAL A 109 0.66 6.73 -9.37
N GLY A 110 0.08 5.54 -9.59
CA GLY A 110 -1.00 5.01 -8.74
C GLY A 110 -0.59 4.84 -7.27
N ILE A 111 0.60 4.29 -7.03
CA ILE A 111 1.15 4.13 -5.67
C ILE A 111 1.43 5.50 -5.03
N PHE A 112 1.96 6.46 -5.78
CA PHE A 112 2.22 7.81 -5.31
C PHE A 112 0.94 8.54 -4.88
N PHE A 113 -0.13 8.47 -5.69
CA PHE A 113 -1.42 9.04 -5.33
C PHE A 113 -2.03 8.37 -4.09
N THR A 114 -1.89 7.05 -3.98
CA THR A 114 -2.36 6.29 -2.81
C THR A 114 -1.59 6.70 -1.55
N ALA A 115 -0.27 6.89 -1.65
CA ALA A 115 0.56 7.38 -0.56
C ALA A 115 0.16 8.81 -0.15
N LEU A 116 -0.11 9.70 -1.11
CA LEU A 116 -0.62 11.05 -0.84
C LEU A 116 -1.99 11.04 -0.16
N TRP A 117 -2.88 10.15 -0.59
CA TRP A 117 -4.20 9.99 0.03
C TRP A 117 -4.07 9.54 1.48
N PHE A 118 -3.25 8.51 1.75
CA PHE A 118 -2.96 8.05 3.11
C PHE A 118 -2.30 9.15 3.96
N ALA A 119 -1.35 9.91 3.40
CA ALA A 119 -0.72 11.04 4.08
C ALA A 119 -1.74 12.13 4.45
N ARG A 120 -2.71 12.42 3.58
CA ARG A 120 -3.81 13.36 3.88
C ARG A 120 -4.73 12.85 4.98
N LEU A 121 -5.06 11.56 4.99
CA LEU A 121 -5.89 10.96 6.04
C LEU A 121 -5.21 11.07 7.40
N ILE A 122 -3.90 10.77 7.49
CA ILE A 122 -3.11 10.94 8.72
C ILE A 122 -3.10 12.41 9.16
N LYS A 123 -2.87 13.34 8.23
CA LYS A 123 -2.85 14.78 8.54
C LYS A 123 -4.20 15.23 9.08
N LYS A 124 -5.31 14.76 8.49
CA LYS A 124 -6.67 15.08 8.94
C LYS A 124 -6.95 14.53 10.35
N GLU A 125 -6.54 13.30 10.67
CA GLU A 125 -6.65 12.76 12.02
C GLU A 125 -5.80 13.54 13.03
N SER A 126 -4.59 13.97 12.66
CA SER A 126 -3.73 14.78 13.54
C SER A 126 -4.27 16.18 13.82
N VAL A 127 -4.97 16.79 12.86
CA VAL A 127 -5.58 18.11 13.01
C VAL A 127 -6.83 18.03 13.89
N ILE A 128 -7.66 16.99 13.70
CA ILE A 128 -8.85 16.75 14.53
C ILE A 128 -8.44 16.44 15.98
N ALA A 129 -7.36 15.68 16.18
CA ALA A 129 -6.82 15.41 17.51
C ALA A 129 -6.21 16.67 18.18
N ALA A 130 -5.76 17.65 17.41
CA ALA A 130 -5.22 18.92 17.92
C ALA A 130 -6.30 19.96 18.24
N GLU A 131 -7.47 19.92 17.59
CA GLU A 131 -8.63 20.78 17.93
C GLU A 131 -9.44 20.28 19.14
N LEU A 132 -9.22 19.03 19.58
CA LEU A 132 -9.90 18.40 20.72
C LEU A 132 -9.11 18.47 22.05
N VAL A 133 -7.95 19.15 22.04
CA VAL A 133 -7.09 19.44 23.22
C VAL A 133 -7.15 20.91 23.53
#